data_AF-H1A259-F1
#
_entry.id   AF-H1A259-F1
#
_cell.length_a   1.000
_cell.length_b   1.000
_cell.length_c   1.000
_cell.angle_alpha   90.00
_cell.angle_beta   90.00
_cell.angle_gamma   90.00
#
_symmetry.space_group_name_H-M   'P 1'
#
loop_
_entity.id
_entity.type
_entity.pdbx_description
1 polymer ?
#
loop_
_entity_poly.entity_id
_entity_poly.type
_entity_poly.pdbx_seq_one_letter_code
_entity_poly.pdbx_strand_id
1 'polypeptide(L)'
;PGVIPVPRQEQGRKVPAVSVETPAIPGVSGRAAPAGAVAFGVKHTEGVSVDVLFRGRAEPEPVSGAGARWPLDEGTVLRFSMSRASSEVNDNKVTVSFYAEGGKPINQAGVFLTGVGISLDVDADRDGVVEKNSPNKASWAWGPEGHGAILLVSCDKEFPFIPPSDCDSEPVFSREDLLDMAQMVLRTEGPQRLPRGYEIILSVSVSDADKVGVFHVQNPFFGQRYVQVLGRRKLFHAVPYPGGAAELHFFVEGLRFPDETFSGLVSIHVSLLEPLAEGIPHSPIFTDTVVFRVAPWIMTPNTLAPVNLLVCSMKDNYLFTKEIQSLVAKAGCKLKVCFGYINRGDRWMQGPDFGYVHKEPLFEATASLDSFGNVEVSPPVSVAGKEYPLGRILIGSSFPASAGRRMTRLVRDFLYAQRVQAPVELYSDWLAMGNVNEFVTFVPSSDKKRFRMLLASPAACYRLFREKQKEGQGEATMFKGYSGTDTKRVTINKVLSNDVLAQQNQYVQRCIDWNRDILKKELGLLEEDIIDLPALFKLDKQGKAVPYFPNTVTMMVLAKDLGIPKPFGPVAGGECCLERRIRALLEPLGLRCLFLEDVASYHGSLGEVRCGTCVQRRPFAFQWWHFAP
;
A
#
# COMPACT_ATOMS: atom_id res chain seq x y z
N PRO A 1 10.02 -16.51 24.07
CA PRO A 1 9.43 -16.58 25.42
C PRO A 1 10.32 -15.86 26.45
N GLY A 2 10.06 -14.57 26.70
CA GLY A 2 10.73 -13.78 27.74
C GLY A 2 9.91 -13.76 29.04
N VAL A 3 10.60 -13.88 30.19
CA VAL A 3 10.03 -14.29 31.48
C VAL A 3 9.94 -13.17 32.58
N ILE A 4 10.49 -11.95 32.33
CA ILE A 4 10.36 -10.50 32.80
C ILE A 4 10.70 -9.99 34.27
N PRO A 5 11.72 -9.17 34.67
CA PRO A 5 12.04 -8.90 36.10
C PRO A 5 11.94 -7.46 36.65
N VAL A 6 11.35 -7.26 37.85
CA VAL A 6 11.71 -6.15 38.79
C VAL A 6 11.58 -6.53 40.28
N PRO A 7 12.58 -6.18 41.12
CA PRO A 7 12.44 -6.12 42.58
C PRO A 7 12.67 -4.70 43.15
N ARG A 8 11.81 -4.27 44.10
CA ARG A 8 12.06 -3.07 44.95
C ARG A 8 12.53 -3.49 46.34
N GLN A 9 13.46 -2.73 46.94
CA GLN A 9 14.26 -3.17 48.09
C GLN A 9 14.02 -2.31 49.34
N GLU A 10 13.27 -2.85 50.30
CA GLU A 10 13.06 -2.28 51.64
C GLU A 10 13.20 -3.35 52.73
N GLN A 11 13.34 -2.92 53.99
CA GLN A 11 13.61 -3.83 55.11
C GLN A 11 12.34 -4.59 55.58
N GLY A 12 12.36 -5.92 55.45
CA GLY A 12 11.67 -6.81 56.39
C GLY A 12 10.38 -7.51 55.94
N ARG A 13 9.88 -7.34 54.71
CA ARG A 13 8.74 -8.14 54.19
C ARG A 13 8.97 -8.69 52.77
N LYS A 14 8.17 -9.71 52.43
CA LYS A 14 8.35 -10.60 51.26
C LYS A 14 8.12 -9.86 49.93
N VAL A 15 8.97 -10.13 48.92
CA VAL A 15 8.90 -9.52 47.59
C VAL A 15 8.69 -10.60 46.52
N PRO A 16 7.62 -10.52 45.69
CA PRO A 16 7.46 -11.27 44.46
C PRO A 16 8.10 -10.53 43.27
N ALA A 17 8.72 -11.27 42.35
CA ALA A 17 9.28 -10.77 41.09
C ALA A 17 9.18 -11.85 39.99
N VAL A 18 9.70 -11.55 38.79
CA VAL A 18 9.50 -12.25 37.49
C VAL A 18 10.92 -12.25 36.77
N SER A 19 11.23 -12.72 35.53
CA SER A 19 12.65 -12.75 34.97
C SER A 19 12.98 -12.67 33.41
N VAL A 20 13.44 -11.53 32.84
CA VAL A 20 14.09 -11.35 31.49
C VAL A 20 15.43 -10.61 31.63
N GLU A 21 16.43 -11.10 30.90
CA GLU A 21 17.71 -10.51 30.51
C GLU A 21 17.98 -9.01 30.80
N THR A 22 18.50 -8.78 32.01
CA THR A 22 19.55 -7.80 32.36
C THR A 22 19.28 -6.31 32.08
N PRO A 23 19.01 -5.55 33.16
CA PRO A 23 20.12 -4.80 33.76
C PRO A 23 20.88 -5.54 34.87
N ALA A 24 22.07 -5.04 35.21
CA ALA A 24 22.84 -5.51 36.36
C ALA A 24 22.19 -5.02 37.68
N ILE A 25 21.82 -5.93 38.59
CA ILE A 25 21.20 -5.57 39.89
C ILE A 25 22.26 -4.94 40.81
N PRO A 26 22.17 -3.64 41.18
CA PRO A 26 23.28 -2.96 41.86
C PRO A 26 23.54 -3.47 43.28
N GLY A 27 24.73 -4.05 43.49
CA GLY A 27 25.40 -4.13 44.78
C GLY A 27 24.75 -5.00 45.86
N VAL A 28 25.15 -6.28 45.92
CA VAL A 28 24.94 -7.12 47.13
C VAL A 28 25.53 -6.44 48.38
N SER A 29 26.63 -5.70 48.19
CA SER A 29 27.32 -4.90 49.22
C SER A 29 26.56 -3.67 49.72
N GLY A 30 25.57 -3.14 48.98
CA GLY A 30 25.13 -1.75 49.17
C GLY A 30 23.88 -1.51 50.04
N ARG A 31 22.96 -2.48 50.12
CA ARG A 31 21.61 -2.23 50.72
C ARG A 31 20.96 -3.40 51.48
N ALA A 32 21.34 -4.65 51.21
CA ALA A 32 20.79 -5.82 51.92
C ALA A 32 21.76 -6.46 52.92
N ALA A 33 23.06 -6.15 52.80
CA ALA A 33 24.06 -6.64 53.74
C ALA A 33 23.87 -6.00 55.13
N PRO A 34 23.81 -6.79 56.22
CA PRO A 34 23.86 -6.24 57.57
C PRO A 34 25.27 -5.71 57.87
N ALA A 35 25.36 -4.69 58.73
CA ALA A 35 26.64 -4.17 59.20
C ALA A 35 27.49 -5.30 59.82
N GLY A 36 28.76 -5.39 59.42
CA GLY A 36 29.67 -6.48 59.83
C GLY A 36 29.65 -7.74 58.96
N ALA A 37 28.88 -7.75 57.86
CA ALA A 37 29.02 -8.80 56.83
C ALA A 37 30.31 -8.60 56.01
N VAL A 38 31.07 -9.68 55.79
CA VAL A 38 32.31 -9.69 55.00
C VAL A 38 32.23 -10.62 53.79
N ALA A 39 31.30 -11.57 53.79
CA ALA A 39 31.08 -12.52 52.70
C ALA A 39 29.59 -12.88 52.58
N PHE A 40 29.20 -13.37 51.40
CA PHE A 40 27.86 -13.91 51.15
C PHE A 40 27.92 -15.28 50.48
N GLY A 41 26.85 -16.06 50.59
CA GLY A 41 26.66 -17.32 49.88
C GLY A 41 25.25 -17.41 49.33
N VAL A 42 25.08 -18.05 48.17
CA VAL A 42 23.82 -18.08 47.41
C VAL A 42 23.28 -19.50 47.35
N LYS A 43 21.96 -19.65 47.44
CA LYS A 43 21.21 -20.87 47.10
C LYS A 43 19.99 -20.48 46.27
N HIS A 44 19.67 -21.25 45.24
CA HIS A 44 18.52 -21.00 44.37
C HIS A 44 17.72 -22.29 44.10
N THR A 45 16.52 -22.14 43.53
CA THR A 45 15.72 -23.25 42.99
C THR A 45 16.27 -23.71 41.63
N GLU A 46 15.92 -24.93 41.23
CA GLU A 46 16.38 -25.56 39.97
C GLU A 46 15.96 -24.78 38.71
N GLY A 47 14.79 -24.11 38.74
CA GLY A 47 14.29 -23.29 37.64
C GLY A 47 14.99 -21.93 37.45
N VAL A 48 16.00 -21.61 38.27
CA VAL A 48 16.75 -20.35 38.24
C VAL A 48 18.24 -20.65 38.09
N SER A 49 18.91 -19.95 37.17
CA SER A 49 20.38 -19.87 37.13
C SER A 49 20.84 -18.55 37.75
N VAL A 50 22.00 -18.58 38.42
CA VAL A 50 22.58 -17.41 39.09
C VAL A 50 24.06 -17.27 38.76
N ASP A 51 24.45 -16.08 38.32
CA ASP A 51 25.83 -15.70 38.07
C ASP A 51 26.28 -14.62 39.08
N VAL A 52 27.53 -14.72 39.54
CA VAL A 52 28.21 -13.67 40.31
C VAL A 52 29.09 -12.85 39.38
N LEU A 53 28.92 -11.53 39.41
CA LEU A 53 29.64 -10.57 38.58
C LEU A 53 30.49 -9.65 39.47
N PHE A 54 31.81 -9.67 39.26
CA PHE A 54 32.76 -8.84 40.00
C PHE A 54 33.22 -7.63 39.19
N ARG A 55 33.31 -6.48 39.86
CA ARG A 55 33.76 -5.22 39.27
C ARG A 55 35.21 -5.34 38.77
N GLY A 56 35.39 -5.45 37.45
CA GLY A 56 36.70 -5.57 36.80
C GLY A 56 37.08 -6.99 36.34
N ARG A 57 36.22 -8.01 36.55
CA ARG A 57 36.33 -9.31 35.85
C ARG A 57 35.36 -9.30 34.65
N ALA A 58 35.79 -9.89 33.53
CA ALA A 58 34.98 -9.97 32.31
C ALA A 58 34.04 -11.18 32.29
N GLU A 59 34.46 -12.30 32.88
CA GLU A 59 33.66 -13.53 32.91
C GLU A 59 32.83 -13.64 34.21
N PRO A 60 31.57 -14.10 34.12
CA PRO A 60 30.74 -14.43 35.28
C PRO A 60 31.20 -15.71 35.98
N GLU A 61 31.07 -15.76 37.31
CA GLU A 61 31.23 -16.99 38.09
C GLU A 61 29.86 -17.64 38.34
N PRO A 62 29.54 -18.80 37.75
CA PRO A 62 28.25 -19.46 37.93
C PRO A 62 28.14 -20.12 39.31
N VAL A 63 26.94 -20.09 39.90
CA VAL A 63 26.66 -20.68 41.24
C VAL A 63 26.46 -22.21 41.12
N SER A 64 27.53 -22.95 40.88
CA SER A 64 27.48 -24.40 40.60
C SER A 64 27.44 -25.31 41.84
N GLY A 65 27.35 -24.81 43.08
CA GLY A 65 27.44 -25.67 44.27
C GLY A 65 26.97 -25.09 45.60
N ALA A 66 26.30 -25.92 46.39
CA ALA A 66 25.72 -25.58 47.70
C ALA A 66 26.78 -25.47 48.81
N GLY A 67 27.60 -24.41 48.77
CA GLY A 67 28.61 -24.14 49.81
C GLY A 67 29.59 -23.01 49.47
N ALA A 68 29.65 -22.59 48.21
CA ALA A 68 30.48 -21.47 47.78
C ALA A 68 30.14 -20.17 48.53
N ARG A 69 31.18 -19.37 48.79
CA ARG A 69 31.10 -18.07 49.46
C ARG A 69 31.96 -17.08 48.68
N TRP A 70 31.44 -15.87 48.49
CA TRP A 70 32.09 -14.79 47.76
C TRP A 70 32.32 -13.59 48.70
N PRO A 71 33.39 -12.82 48.51
CA PRO A 71 33.64 -11.60 49.28
C PRO A 71 32.57 -10.55 49.00
N LEU A 72 32.28 -9.70 49.99
CA LEU A 72 31.26 -8.65 49.88
C LEU A 72 31.84 -7.34 49.31
N ASP A 73 32.42 -7.39 48.12
CA ASP A 73 33.16 -6.27 47.54
C ASP A 73 32.24 -5.22 46.86
N GLU A 74 32.67 -3.95 46.86
CA GLU A 74 31.93 -2.82 46.26
C GLU A 74 31.78 -2.95 44.73
N GLY A 75 30.55 -3.25 44.31
CA GLY A 75 30.20 -3.49 42.91
C GLY A 75 30.02 -4.96 42.56
N THR A 76 29.99 -5.86 43.54
CA THR A 76 29.57 -7.25 43.32
C THR A 76 28.06 -7.31 43.03
N VAL A 77 27.72 -7.90 41.90
CA VAL A 77 26.36 -7.99 41.34
C VAL A 77 25.95 -9.46 41.23
N LEU A 78 24.66 -9.74 41.43
CA LEU A 78 24.06 -11.01 41.03
C LEU A 78 23.21 -10.81 39.77
N ARG A 79 23.36 -11.71 38.81
CA ARG A 79 22.47 -11.86 37.66
C ARG A 79 21.63 -13.12 37.86
N PHE A 80 20.33 -13.01 37.58
CA PHE A 80 19.39 -14.13 37.62
C PHE A 80 18.82 -14.36 36.23
N SER A 81 18.60 -15.63 35.87
CA SER A 81 17.92 -16.01 34.62
C SER A 81 17.04 -17.24 34.85
N MET A 82 15.96 -17.35 34.07
CA MET A 82 15.01 -18.46 34.09
C MET A 82 14.77 -18.93 32.66
N SER A 83 14.85 -20.24 32.42
CA SER A 83 14.70 -20.84 31.09
C SER A 83 13.30 -21.42 30.81
N ARG A 84 12.39 -21.31 31.79
CA ARG A 84 11.00 -21.81 31.75
C ARG A 84 10.09 -20.85 32.52
N ALA A 85 8.80 -20.87 32.20
CA ALA A 85 7.78 -20.19 33.01
C ALA A 85 7.55 -20.92 34.35
N SER A 86 6.97 -20.22 35.32
CA SER A 86 6.56 -20.80 36.62
C SER A 86 5.25 -21.57 36.51
N SER A 87 5.09 -22.59 37.35
CA SER A 87 3.81 -23.28 37.53
C SER A 87 2.93 -22.59 38.56
N GLU A 88 3.55 -22.00 39.60
CA GLU A 88 2.84 -21.31 40.69
C GLU A 88 3.47 -19.97 41.06
N VAL A 89 2.67 -19.08 41.66
CA VAL A 89 3.14 -17.73 42.02
C VAL A 89 4.12 -17.81 43.18
N ASN A 90 5.36 -17.34 42.96
CA ASN A 90 6.52 -17.43 43.86
C ASN A 90 7.06 -18.86 44.09
N ASP A 91 6.92 -19.76 43.12
CA ASP A 91 7.50 -21.11 43.19
C ASP A 91 9.04 -21.12 43.17
N ASN A 92 9.66 -20.16 42.50
CA ASN A 92 11.10 -20.03 42.38
C ASN A 92 11.66 -19.05 43.42
N LYS A 93 12.89 -19.31 43.90
CA LYS A 93 13.49 -18.54 45.00
C LYS A 93 15.00 -18.47 44.89
N VAL A 94 15.56 -17.28 45.02
CA VAL A 94 16.98 -17.06 45.32
C VAL A 94 17.13 -16.65 46.78
N THR A 95 18.14 -17.19 47.45
CA THR A 95 18.40 -17.01 48.89
C THR A 95 19.85 -16.61 49.10
N VAL A 96 20.08 -15.38 49.53
CA VAL A 96 21.42 -14.83 49.81
C VAL A 96 21.64 -14.81 51.32
N SER A 97 22.64 -15.54 51.81
CA SER A 97 23.00 -15.62 53.23
C SER A 97 24.28 -14.84 53.48
N PHE A 98 24.28 -13.94 54.47
CA PHE A 98 25.41 -13.07 54.81
C PHE A 98 26.20 -13.62 55.99
N TYR A 99 27.51 -13.49 55.95
CA TYR A 99 28.44 -14.05 56.95
C TYR A 99 29.36 -12.97 57.53
N ALA A 100 29.57 -13.05 58.84
CA ALA A 100 30.56 -12.26 59.57
C ALA A 100 31.97 -12.83 59.40
N GLU A 101 32.96 -12.05 59.85
CA GLU A 101 34.31 -12.55 60.09
C GLU A 101 34.28 -13.79 61.01
N GLY A 102 35.16 -14.76 60.76
CA GLY A 102 35.06 -16.11 61.36
C GLY A 102 33.90 -16.97 60.82
N GLY A 103 33.14 -16.51 59.82
CA GLY A 103 32.21 -17.32 59.04
C GLY A 103 30.86 -17.64 59.68
N LYS A 104 30.47 -16.93 60.76
CA LYS A 104 29.14 -17.04 61.38
C LYS A 104 28.07 -16.41 60.47
N PRO A 105 26.90 -17.05 60.23
CA PRO A 105 25.81 -16.42 59.51
C PRO A 105 25.20 -15.27 60.35
N ILE A 106 24.97 -14.11 59.73
CA ILE A 106 24.36 -12.92 60.36
C ILE A 106 22.88 -12.84 60.01
N ASN A 107 22.56 -12.89 58.71
CA ASN A 107 21.23 -12.62 58.18
C ASN A 107 21.03 -13.31 56.82
N GLN A 108 19.80 -13.36 56.33
CA GLN A 108 19.44 -13.94 55.05
C GLN A 108 18.39 -13.09 54.32
N ALA A 109 18.69 -12.72 53.07
CA ALA A 109 17.73 -12.13 52.14
C ALA A 109 17.14 -13.22 51.22
N GLY A 110 15.89 -13.05 50.81
CA GLY A 110 15.21 -13.94 49.88
C GLY A 110 14.48 -13.14 48.80
N VAL A 111 14.73 -13.50 47.55
CA VAL A 111 14.00 -13.01 46.37
C VAL A 111 13.12 -14.16 45.89
N PHE A 112 11.83 -13.91 45.68
CA PHE A 112 10.93 -14.89 45.07
C PHE A 112 10.67 -14.50 43.61
N LEU A 113 10.66 -15.50 42.74
CA LEU A 113 10.52 -15.35 41.29
C LEU A 113 9.31 -16.15 40.80
N THR A 114 8.64 -15.61 39.79
CA THR A 114 7.42 -16.12 39.18
C THR A 114 7.55 -15.93 37.68
N GLY A 115 8.04 -16.91 36.94
CA GLY A 115 8.29 -16.76 35.51
C GLY A 115 6.99 -16.65 34.69
N VAL A 116 6.87 -15.60 33.87
CA VAL A 116 5.73 -15.42 32.95
C VAL A 116 6.24 -15.12 31.54
N GLY A 117 6.14 -16.11 30.65
CA GLY A 117 6.36 -15.94 29.22
C GLY A 117 5.33 -15.02 28.60
N ILE A 118 5.77 -13.96 27.91
CA ILE A 118 4.92 -13.09 27.07
C ILE A 118 5.54 -12.96 25.68
N SER A 119 4.70 -12.97 24.63
CA SER A 119 5.10 -12.67 23.26
C SER A 119 3.91 -12.13 22.45
N LEU A 120 4.07 -10.97 21.82
CA LEU A 120 3.11 -10.46 20.82
C LEU A 120 3.63 -10.82 19.43
N ASP A 121 2.88 -11.66 18.72
CA ASP A 121 3.32 -12.26 17.47
C ASP A 121 2.40 -11.88 16.31
N VAL A 122 2.99 -11.77 15.12
CA VAL A 122 2.36 -11.42 13.84
C VAL A 122 3.07 -12.20 12.74
N ASP A 123 2.38 -12.49 11.63
CA ASP A 123 2.97 -13.04 10.40
C ASP A 123 4.04 -12.06 9.87
N ALA A 124 5.32 -12.35 10.11
CA ALA A 124 6.44 -11.51 9.71
C ALA A 124 7.37 -12.12 8.65
N ASP A 125 7.21 -13.40 8.29
CA ASP A 125 7.83 -14.01 7.10
C ASP A 125 6.92 -14.03 5.86
N ARG A 126 5.62 -13.72 6.02
CA ARG A 126 4.61 -13.48 4.98
C ARG A 126 4.09 -14.75 4.31
N ASP A 127 4.09 -15.89 5.02
CA ASP A 127 3.50 -17.15 4.54
C ASP A 127 1.96 -17.22 4.73
N GLY A 128 1.39 -16.34 5.56
CA GLY A 128 -0.03 -16.29 5.92
C GLY A 128 -0.38 -16.89 7.30
N VAL A 129 0.62 -17.32 8.08
CA VAL A 129 0.46 -17.91 9.41
C VAL A 129 1.28 -17.13 10.45
N VAL A 130 0.69 -16.84 11.62
CA VAL A 130 1.39 -16.10 12.69
C VAL A 130 2.42 -17.01 13.39
N GLU A 131 3.70 -16.87 13.02
CA GLU A 131 4.81 -17.65 13.58
C GLU A 131 5.08 -17.32 15.05
N LYS A 132 5.92 -18.11 15.75
CA LYS A 132 6.16 -17.96 17.20
C LYS A 132 7.42 -17.13 17.49
N ASN A 133 7.23 -15.92 18.02
CA ASN A 133 8.28 -14.99 18.43
C ASN A 133 9.41 -14.81 17.40
N SER A 134 9.04 -14.41 16.17
CA SER A 134 10.00 -14.07 15.12
C SER A 134 10.94 -12.96 15.56
N PRO A 135 12.27 -13.09 15.37
CA PRO A 135 13.23 -12.06 15.76
C PRO A 135 13.06 -10.76 14.95
N ASN A 136 12.38 -10.85 13.81
CA ASN A 136 12.22 -9.77 12.85
C ASN A 136 10.94 -8.93 13.06
N LYS A 137 9.98 -9.42 13.86
CA LYS A 137 8.61 -8.86 14.01
C LYS A 137 8.54 -7.38 14.42
N ALA A 138 9.56 -6.89 15.13
CA ALA A 138 9.68 -5.50 15.58
C ALA A 138 10.24 -4.55 14.50
N SER A 139 10.34 -4.99 13.25
CA SER A 139 10.96 -4.24 12.15
C SER A 139 10.35 -4.64 10.80
N TRP A 140 10.68 -3.89 9.74
CA TRP A 140 10.11 -4.12 8.41
C TRP A 140 11.12 -3.86 7.29
N ALA A 141 11.26 -4.79 6.34
CA ALA A 141 12.22 -4.74 5.23
C ALA A 141 11.61 -5.07 3.85
N TRP A 142 12.12 -4.38 2.82
CA TRP A 142 11.81 -4.58 1.39
C TRP A 142 12.62 -5.75 0.79
N GLY A 143 12.11 -6.37 -0.27
CA GLY A 143 12.84 -7.36 -1.08
C GLY A 143 12.41 -8.82 -0.82
N PRO A 144 12.96 -9.79 -1.59
CA PRO A 144 12.65 -11.21 -1.44
C PRO A 144 13.02 -11.78 -0.07
N GLU A 145 14.18 -11.41 0.45
CA GLU A 145 14.64 -11.73 1.82
C GLU A 145 14.09 -10.74 2.87
N GLY A 146 13.04 -9.98 2.52
CA GLY A 146 12.48 -8.93 3.36
C GLY A 146 11.39 -9.46 4.29
N HIS A 147 11.33 -8.92 5.50
CA HIS A 147 10.46 -9.38 6.60
C HIS A 147 9.56 -8.26 7.15
N GLY A 148 8.70 -8.63 8.09
CA GLY A 148 7.78 -7.73 8.79
C GLY A 148 6.38 -7.74 8.17
N ALA A 149 5.39 -7.64 9.06
CA ALA A 149 3.99 -7.92 8.76
C ALA A 149 3.37 -6.92 7.78
N ILE A 150 2.29 -7.36 7.12
CA ILE A 150 1.53 -6.58 6.15
C ILE A 150 0.11 -6.37 6.67
N LEU A 151 -0.44 -5.19 6.41
CA LEU A 151 -1.76 -4.76 6.86
C LEU A 151 -2.53 -4.18 5.67
N LEU A 152 -3.78 -4.63 5.45
CA LEU A 152 -4.66 -4.06 4.43
C LEU A 152 -5.41 -2.85 4.99
N VAL A 153 -5.81 -1.92 4.11
CA VAL A 153 -6.72 -0.84 4.48
C VAL A 153 -8.16 -1.33 4.26
N SER A 154 -8.99 -1.33 5.31
CA SER A 154 -10.43 -1.54 5.12
C SER A 154 -11.00 -0.29 4.43
N CYS A 155 -11.45 -0.46 3.19
CA CYS A 155 -11.99 0.61 2.36
C CYS A 155 -13.07 0.14 1.37
N ASP A 156 -13.46 -1.13 1.44
CA ASP A 156 -14.66 -1.65 0.82
C ASP A 156 -15.91 -1.26 1.65
N LYS A 157 -17.05 -1.89 1.39
CA LYS A 157 -18.31 -1.54 2.07
C LYS A 157 -19.34 -2.67 1.95
N GLU A 158 -19.23 -3.68 2.80
CA GLU A 158 -20.14 -4.83 2.82
C GLU A 158 -21.63 -4.43 2.98
N PHE A 159 -21.93 -3.40 3.76
CA PHE A 159 -23.30 -2.93 4.02
C PHE A 159 -23.64 -1.67 3.21
N PRO A 160 -24.22 -1.78 2.00
CA PRO A 160 -24.49 -0.61 1.15
C PRO A 160 -25.48 0.39 1.75
N PHE A 161 -26.41 -0.09 2.60
CA PHE A 161 -27.49 0.70 3.20
C PHE A 161 -27.11 1.54 4.42
N ILE A 162 -26.03 1.18 5.12
CA ILE A 162 -25.48 2.05 6.17
C ILE A 162 -24.75 3.20 5.46
N PRO A 163 -24.88 4.48 5.87
CA PRO A 163 -23.99 5.54 5.40
C PRO A 163 -22.50 5.18 5.67
N PRO A 164 -21.51 5.90 5.12
CA PRO A 164 -20.23 6.02 5.82
C PRO A 164 -20.59 6.56 7.20
N SER A 165 -20.36 5.78 8.26
CA SER A 165 -20.80 6.22 9.60
C SER A 165 -19.98 7.42 10.04
N ASP A 166 -20.61 8.31 10.81
CA ASP A 166 -19.85 9.18 11.69
C ASP A 166 -18.95 8.29 12.57
N CYS A 167 -17.73 8.74 12.86
CA CYS A 167 -16.64 7.94 13.46
C CYS A 167 -16.83 7.65 14.96
N ASP A 168 -18.05 7.26 15.33
CA ASP A 168 -18.67 7.33 16.64
C ASP A 168 -19.53 6.10 16.98
N SER A 169 -20.02 5.35 15.99
CA SER A 169 -20.70 4.06 16.21
C SER A 169 -19.72 2.90 16.30
N GLU A 170 -19.95 1.94 17.21
CA GLU A 170 -19.28 0.64 17.16
C GLU A 170 -19.54 -0.02 15.79
N PRO A 171 -18.51 -0.47 15.04
CA PRO A 171 -18.75 -1.08 13.74
C PRO A 171 -19.43 -2.45 13.88
N VAL A 172 -20.41 -2.70 13.02
CA VAL A 172 -21.12 -3.99 12.96
C VAL A 172 -20.37 -4.90 11.99
N PHE A 173 -19.35 -5.59 12.51
CA PHE A 173 -18.54 -6.50 11.71
C PHE A 173 -19.29 -7.78 11.32
N SER A 174 -19.12 -8.21 10.08
CA SER A 174 -19.52 -9.51 9.56
C SER A 174 -18.53 -10.61 9.99
N ARG A 175 -18.55 -11.78 9.34
CA ARG A 175 -17.47 -12.75 9.43
C ARG A 175 -16.46 -12.59 8.29
N GLU A 176 -16.91 -12.00 7.20
CA GLU A 176 -16.21 -11.72 5.96
C GLU A 176 -15.19 -10.59 6.17
N ASP A 177 -15.51 -9.54 6.95
CA ASP A 177 -14.60 -8.45 7.36
C ASP A 177 -13.29 -8.97 7.98
N LEU A 178 -13.35 -10.10 8.71
CA LEU A 178 -12.16 -10.71 9.34
C LEU A 178 -11.15 -11.26 8.33
N LEU A 179 -11.56 -11.51 7.08
CA LEU A 179 -10.70 -12.10 6.05
C LEU A 179 -9.72 -11.08 5.46
N ASP A 180 -10.07 -9.78 5.53
CA ASP A 180 -9.21 -8.67 5.11
C ASP A 180 -8.38 -8.08 6.26
N MET A 181 -8.62 -8.50 7.51
CA MET A 181 -7.84 -8.12 8.69
C MET A 181 -6.62 -9.03 8.91
N ALA A 182 -5.49 -8.42 9.26
CA ALA A 182 -4.28 -9.17 9.64
C ALA A 182 -4.41 -9.76 11.05
N GLN A 183 -3.93 -10.99 11.26
CA GLN A 183 -3.95 -11.62 12.57
C GLN A 183 -2.74 -11.21 13.43
N MET A 184 -3.00 -10.99 14.71
CA MET A 184 -1.99 -10.73 15.74
C MET A 184 -2.31 -11.57 16.97
N VAL A 185 -1.35 -12.31 17.50
CA VAL A 185 -1.56 -13.28 18.58
C VAL A 185 -0.71 -12.92 19.78
N LEU A 186 -1.34 -12.63 20.92
CA LEU A 186 -0.64 -12.51 22.18
C LEU A 186 -0.55 -13.91 22.82
N ARG A 187 0.67 -14.44 22.88
CA ARG A 187 0.98 -15.74 23.50
C ARG A 187 1.50 -15.52 24.91
N THR A 188 0.92 -16.23 25.88
CA THR A 188 1.28 -16.16 27.30
C THR A 188 1.51 -17.54 27.89
N GLU A 189 2.49 -17.67 28.77
CA GLU A 189 2.84 -18.93 29.46
C GLU A 189 3.20 -18.64 30.93
N GLY A 190 2.50 -19.23 31.89
CA GLY A 190 2.85 -19.05 33.31
C GLY A 190 1.83 -19.62 34.30
N PRO A 191 1.89 -19.20 35.58
CA PRO A 191 1.01 -19.67 36.63
C PRO A 191 -0.46 -19.28 36.38
N GLN A 192 -1.37 -19.79 37.19
CA GLN A 192 -2.81 -19.53 37.02
C GLN A 192 -3.22 -18.05 37.18
N ARG A 193 -2.38 -17.20 37.81
CA ARG A 193 -2.60 -15.76 38.01
C ARG A 193 -1.26 -15.02 38.06
N LEU A 194 -1.25 -13.75 37.64
CA LEU A 194 -0.08 -12.87 37.84
C LEU A 194 0.12 -12.53 39.33
N PRO A 195 1.33 -12.07 39.73
CA PRO A 195 1.53 -11.40 41.02
C PRO A 195 0.57 -10.22 41.22
N ARG A 196 0.26 -9.89 42.48
CA ARG A 196 -0.80 -8.90 42.82
C ARG A 196 -0.50 -7.52 42.21
N GLY A 197 -1.46 -7.02 41.43
CA GLY A 197 -1.43 -5.70 40.80
C GLY A 197 -0.58 -5.61 39.53
N TYR A 198 0.05 -6.70 39.08
CA TYR A 198 0.73 -6.74 37.79
C TYR A 198 -0.32 -6.85 36.67
N GLU A 199 -0.20 -6.04 35.63
CA GLU A 199 -1.19 -5.94 34.54
C GLU A 199 -0.51 -5.99 33.16
N ILE A 200 -1.15 -6.66 32.21
CA ILE A 200 -0.72 -6.67 30.80
C ILE A 200 -1.55 -5.64 30.05
N ILE A 201 -0.89 -4.69 29.38
CA ILE A 201 -1.54 -3.65 28.57
C ILE A 201 -1.06 -3.73 27.13
N LEU A 202 -1.99 -3.90 26.20
CA LEU A 202 -1.78 -3.68 24.77
C LEU A 202 -1.94 -2.18 24.47
N SER A 203 -1.07 -1.58 23.66
CA SER A 203 -1.11 -0.13 23.37
C SER A 203 -0.62 0.23 21.97
N VAL A 204 -1.02 1.43 21.52
CA VAL A 204 -0.65 2.04 20.23
C VAL A 204 -0.23 3.50 20.44
N SER A 205 0.65 4.01 19.58
CA SER A 205 1.07 5.41 19.63
C SER A 205 -0.08 6.38 19.27
N VAL A 206 -0.08 7.60 19.82
CA VAL A 206 -1.07 8.64 19.45
C VAL A 206 -0.99 8.97 17.94
N SER A 207 0.20 8.86 17.36
CA SER A 207 0.44 9.05 15.92
C SER A 207 -0.10 7.94 15.04
N ASP A 208 -0.26 6.71 15.54
CA ASP A 208 -0.76 5.57 14.76
C ASP A 208 -2.24 5.28 15.00
N ALA A 209 -2.84 5.86 16.05
CA ALA A 209 -4.24 5.66 16.42
C ALA A 209 -5.26 6.11 15.34
N ASP A 210 -4.92 7.04 14.42
CA ASP A 210 -5.76 7.35 13.25
C ASP A 210 -5.63 6.34 12.10
N LYS A 211 -4.65 5.44 12.18
CA LYS A 211 -4.14 4.60 11.08
C LYS A 211 -4.38 3.11 11.26
N VAL A 212 -4.63 2.65 12.49
CA VAL A 212 -4.88 1.23 12.80
C VAL A 212 -6.11 1.06 13.71
N GLY A 213 -6.92 0.05 13.42
CA GLY A 213 -7.92 -0.49 14.33
C GLY A 213 -7.50 -1.89 14.78
N VAL A 214 -7.75 -2.23 16.05
CA VAL A 214 -7.48 -3.58 16.58
C VAL A 214 -8.71 -4.09 17.31
N PHE A 215 -9.10 -5.33 17.03
CA PHE A 215 -10.30 -5.97 17.54
C PHE A 215 -9.98 -7.29 18.22
N HIS A 216 -10.74 -7.63 19.26
CA HIS A 216 -10.67 -8.92 19.93
C HIS A 216 -12.02 -9.64 19.80
N VAL A 217 -11.99 -10.93 19.46
CA VAL A 217 -13.20 -11.75 19.32
C VAL A 217 -13.62 -12.28 20.69
N GLN A 218 -14.80 -11.90 21.14
CA GLN A 218 -15.44 -12.48 22.31
C GLN A 218 -16.54 -13.45 21.87
N ASN A 219 -16.70 -14.57 22.58
CA ASN A 219 -17.72 -15.58 22.28
C ASN A 219 -18.75 -15.68 23.43
N PRO A 220 -19.54 -14.62 23.71
CA PRO A 220 -20.62 -14.70 24.69
C PRO A 220 -21.76 -15.63 24.22
N PHE A 221 -22.63 -16.01 25.16
CA PHE A 221 -23.69 -17.01 24.97
C PHE A 221 -24.68 -16.72 23.83
N PHE A 222 -24.79 -15.46 23.39
CA PHE A 222 -25.72 -15.03 22.34
C PHE A 222 -25.10 -14.86 20.94
N GLY A 223 -23.84 -15.28 20.74
CA GLY A 223 -23.13 -15.19 19.46
C GLY A 223 -21.77 -14.50 19.60
N GLN A 224 -20.98 -14.51 18.52
CA GLN A 224 -19.66 -13.84 18.53
C GLN A 224 -19.85 -12.31 18.55
N ARG A 225 -19.05 -11.61 19.36
CA ARG A 225 -18.96 -10.14 19.37
C ARG A 225 -17.52 -9.70 19.18
N TYR A 226 -17.31 -8.83 18.20
CA TYR A 226 -16.06 -8.13 17.99
C TYR A 226 -16.03 -6.87 18.86
N VAL A 227 -14.93 -6.66 19.58
CA VAL A 227 -14.77 -5.51 20.48
C VAL A 227 -13.49 -4.77 20.08
N GLN A 228 -13.60 -3.49 19.76
CA GLN A 228 -12.43 -2.66 19.45
C GLN A 228 -11.57 -2.51 20.72
N VAL A 229 -10.33 -2.99 20.66
CA VAL A 229 -9.35 -2.89 21.74
C VAL A 229 -8.40 -1.73 21.55
N LEU A 230 -8.05 -1.35 20.31
CA LEU A 230 -7.26 -0.15 20.01
C LEU A 230 -7.78 0.60 18.77
N GLY A 231 -7.51 1.90 18.72
CA GLY A 231 -7.82 2.77 17.58
C GLY A 231 -8.01 4.24 17.98
N ARG A 232 -8.66 5.02 17.12
CA ARG A 232 -8.79 6.51 17.18
C ARG A 232 -9.14 7.11 18.55
N ARG A 233 -9.89 6.40 19.39
CA ARG A 233 -10.33 6.86 20.73
C ARG A 233 -9.82 6.00 21.88
N LYS A 234 -8.96 5.01 21.60
CA LYS A 234 -8.54 3.96 22.54
C LYS A 234 -7.07 3.61 22.30
N LEU A 235 -6.19 4.29 23.03
CA LEU A 235 -4.74 4.16 22.90
C LEU A 235 -4.16 2.93 23.63
N PHE A 236 -4.92 2.36 24.57
CA PHE A 236 -4.50 1.21 25.36
C PHE A 236 -5.69 0.34 25.79
N HIS A 237 -5.40 -0.92 26.10
CA HIS A 237 -6.35 -1.89 26.63
C HIS A 237 -5.65 -2.84 27.61
N ALA A 238 -6.14 -2.90 28.86
CA ALA A 238 -5.75 -3.92 29.81
C ALA A 238 -6.29 -5.29 29.36
N VAL A 239 -5.40 -6.25 29.15
CA VAL A 239 -5.70 -7.58 28.63
C VAL A 239 -5.94 -8.55 29.79
N PRO A 240 -7.07 -9.29 29.84
CA PRO A 240 -7.28 -10.32 30.85
C PRO A 240 -6.25 -11.44 30.71
N TYR A 241 -5.43 -11.65 31.75
CA TYR A 241 -4.47 -12.76 31.79
C TYR A 241 -5.21 -14.09 32.06
N PRO A 242 -5.14 -15.09 31.15
CA PRO A 242 -5.92 -16.33 31.27
C PRO A 242 -5.29 -17.38 32.18
N GLY A 243 -3.97 -17.33 32.40
CA GLY A 243 -3.20 -18.34 33.14
C GLY A 243 -2.84 -19.58 32.30
N GLY A 244 -1.80 -20.30 32.72
CA GLY A 244 -1.28 -21.46 31.98
C GLY A 244 -0.58 -21.05 30.67
N ALA A 245 -0.58 -21.95 29.69
CA ALA A 245 -0.17 -21.66 28.32
C ALA A 245 -1.42 -21.33 27.48
N ALA A 246 -1.49 -20.12 26.93
CA ALA A 246 -2.67 -19.61 26.25
C ALA A 246 -2.32 -18.62 25.12
N GLU A 247 -3.16 -18.57 24.10
CA GLU A 247 -3.05 -17.65 22.95
C GLU A 247 -4.33 -16.81 22.85
N LEU A 248 -4.18 -15.48 22.75
CA LEU A 248 -5.28 -14.52 22.57
C LEU A 248 -5.18 -13.91 21.17
N HIS A 249 -6.25 -14.06 20.38
CA HIS A 249 -6.29 -13.65 18.98
C HIS A 249 -6.90 -12.26 18.82
N PHE A 250 -6.15 -11.40 18.13
CA PHE A 250 -6.56 -10.07 17.73
C PHE A 250 -6.56 -9.97 16.20
N PHE A 251 -7.45 -9.13 15.68
CA PHE A 251 -7.57 -8.81 14.26
C PHE A 251 -7.27 -7.33 14.07
N VAL A 252 -6.46 -7.00 13.05
CA VAL A 252 -5.89 -5.68 12.83
C VAL A 252 -6.31 -5.17 11.46
N GLU A 253 -6.84 -3.94 11.39
CA GLU A 253 -7.21 -3.24 10.16
C GLU A 253 -6.36 -1.97 9.96
N GLY A 254 -6.03 -1.64 8.72
CA GLY A 254 -5.53 -0.32 8.34
C GLY A 254 -6.69 0.65 8.10
N LEU A 255 -6.56 1.87 8.62
CA LEU A 255 -7.57 2.94 8.50
C LEU A 255 -7.19 4.01 7.46
N ARG A 256 -5.97 3.94 6.90
CA ARG A 256 -5.38 5.01 6.07
C ARG A 256 -4.21 4.46 5.23
N PHE A 257 -4.23 4.71 3.92
CA PHE A 257 -3.10 4.43 3.02
C PHE A 257 -1.89 5.36 3.30
N PRO A 258 -0.66 4.98 2.89
CA PRO A 258 0.51 5.87 2.91
C PRO A 258 0.23 7.22 2.22
N ASP A 259 0.73 8.33 2.80
CA ASP A 259 0.71 9.67 2.18
C ASP A 259 1.93 10.51 2.64
N GLU A 260 1.99 11.79 2.27
CA GLU A 260 3.09 12.71 2.64
C GLU A 260 3.48 12.64 4.13
N THR A 261 2.48 12.45 4.99
CA THR A 261 2.64 12.44 6.46
C THR A 261 2.72 11.04 7.07
N PHE A 262 2.61 9.98 6.26
CA PHE A 262 2.54 8.60 6.74
C PHE A 262 3.32 7.63 5.85
N SER A 263 4.38 7.04 6.42
CA SER A 263 5.30 6.11 5.75
C SER A 263 4.71 4.73 5.42
N GLY A 264 3.48 4.45 5.86
CA GLY A 264 2.86 3.13 5.87
C GLY A 264 3.22 2.25 7.06
N LEU A 265 4.13 2.65 7.96
CA LEU A 265 4.52 1.83 9.12
C LEU A 265 3.76 2.22 10.38
N VAL A 266 3.15 1.25 11.07
CA VAL A 266 2.52 1.42 12.39
C VAL A 266 3.09 0.41 13.39
N SER A 267 3.15 0.79 14.68
CA SER A 267 3.64 -0.08 15.75
C SER A 267 2.55 -0.41 16.77
N ILE A 268 2.47 -1.67 17.19
CA ILE A 268 1.62 -2.12 18.31
C ILE A 268 2.52 -2.73 19.38
N HIS A 269 2.26 -2.38 20.63
CA HIS A 269 3.07 -2.79 21.77
C HIS A 269 2.23 -3.61 22.75
N VAL A 270 2.85 -4.59 23.41
CA VAL A 270 2.32 -5.14 24.67
C VAL A 270 3.33 -4.90 25.77
N SER A 271 2.87 -4.40 26.92
CA SER A 271 3.71 -4.16 28.08
C SER A 271 3.18 -4.88 29.32
N LEU A 272 4.08 -5.43 30.12
CA LEU A 272 3.79 -5.84 31.49
C LEU A 272 4.11 -4.67 32.41
N LEU A 273 3.15 -4.28 33.24
CA LEU A 273 3.25 -3.14 34.14
C LEU A 273 3.35 -3.60 35.61
N GLU A 274 4.29 -3.03 36.37
CA GLU A 274 4.41 -3.20 37.81
C GLU A 274 3.60 -2.12 38.56
N PRO A 275 2.80 -2.51 39.57
CA PRO A 275 2.08 -1.56 40.42
C PRO A 275 3.05 -0.83 41.35
N LEU A 276 3.04 0.50 41.32
CA LEU A 276 3.74 1.33 42.29
C LEU A 276 2.79 1.79 43.40
N ALA A 277 3.29 2.61 44.33
CA ALA A 277 2.47 3.13 45.43
C ALA A 277 1.32 4.00 44.89
N GLU A 278 0.20 4.04 45.62
CA GLU A 278 -1.02 4.74 45.22
C GLU A 278 -0.74 6.22 44.85
N GLY A 279 -1.18 6.63 43.66
CA GLY A 279 -0.87 7.94 43.08
C GLY A 279 0.39 8.00 42.19
N ILE A 280 1.18 6.92 42.09
CA ILE A 280 2.30 6.79 41.15
C ILE A 280 1.87 5.95 39.94
N PRO A 281 2.13 6.36 38.69
CA PRO A 281 1.81 5.55 37.51
C PRO A 281 2.57 4.22 37.51
N HIS A 282 1.95 3.16 37.01
CA HIS A 282 2.57 1.83 36.91
C HIS A 282 3.81 1.86 36.01
N SER A 283 4.85 1.10 36.36
CA SER A 283 6.12 1.08 35.62
C SER A 283 6.11 -0.01 34.54
N PRO A 284 6.43 0.28 33.27
CA PRO A 284 6.60 -0.76 32.27
C PRO A 284 7.89 -1.54 32.53
N ILE A 285 7.75 -2.82 32.88
CA ILE A 285 8.87 -3.71 33.22
C ILE A 285 9.29 -4.63 32.07
N PHE A 286 8.48 -4.68 31.02
CA PHE A 286 8.76 -5.30 29.73
C PHE A 286 7.86 -4.69 28.68
N THR A 287 8.36 -4.58 27.46
CA THR A 287 7.59 -4.24 26.28
C THR A 287 8.05 -5.10 25.11
N ASP A 288 7.11 -5.79 24.47
CA ASP A 288 7.28 -6.46 23.17
C ASP A 288 6.53 -5.66 22.10
N THR A 289 7.00 -5.68 20.85
CA THR A 289 6.55 -4.77 19.79
C THR A 289 6.48 -5.47 18.45
N VAL A 290 5.40 -5.23 17.72
CA VAL A 290 5.21 -5.69 16.34
C VAL A 290 5.00 -4.50 15.41
N VAL A 291 5.57 -4.58 14.20
CA VAL A 291 5.50 -3.54 13.18
C VAL A 291 4.80 -4.07 11.94
N PHE A 292 3.75 -3.36 11.53
CA PHE A 292 3.03 -3.61 10.28
C PHE A 292 3.38 -2.56 9.24
N ARG A 293 3.49 -2.97 7.97
CA ARG A 293 3.33 -2.08 6.82
C ARG A 293 1.91 -2.16 6.29
N VAL A 294 1.20 -1.03 6.32
CA VAL A 294 0.02 -0.80 5.49
C VAL A 294 0.39 -0.94 4.02
N ALA A 295 -0.34 -1.81 3.30
CA ALA A 295 -0.13 -2.08 1.90
C ALA A 295 -0.32 -0.80 1.06
N PRO A 296 0.58 -0.53 0.09
CA PRO A 296 0.43 0.58 -0.82
C PRO A 296 -0.72 0.32 -1.80
N TRP A 297 -1.35 1.39 -2.25
CA TRP A 297 -2.24 1.32 -3.41
C TRP A 297 -1.44 1.14 -4.71
N ILE A 298 -1.96 0.35 -5.66
CA ILE A 298 -1.26 -0.09 -6.88
C ILE A 298 -2.22 -0.05 -8.09
N MET A 299 -1.79 0.56 -9.20
CA MET A 299 -2.56 0.61 -10.46
C MET A 299 -2.24 -0.54 -11.41
N THR A 300 -3.18 -0.90 -12.30
CA THR A 300 -3.01 -2.02 -13.25
C THR A 300 -2.84 -1.52 -14.71
N PRO A 301 -1.70 -1.80 -15.38
CA PRO A 301 -1.45 -1.35 -16.75
C PRO A 301 -2.32 -2.04 -17.78
N ASN A 302 -2.47 -1.40 -18.94
CA ASN A 302 -3.33 -1.85 -20.03
C ASN A 302 -2.95 -3.23 -20.64
N THR A 303 -1.77 -3.75 -20.31
CA THR A 303 -1.27 -5.09 -20.65
C THR A 303 -1.76 -6.20 -19.71
N LEU A 304 -2.24 -5.90 -18.49
CA LEU A 304 -2.76 -6.92 -17.59
C LEU A 304 -4.13 -7.44 -18.02
N ALA A 305 -4.40 -8.71 -17.70
CA ALA A 305 -5.58 -9.43 -18.12
C ALA A 305 -6.86 -8.73 -17.59
N PRO A 306 -7.78 -8.30 -18.47
CA PRO A 306 -9.06 -7.69 -18.07
C PRO A 306 -9.98 -8.70 -17.37
N VAL A 307 -10.86 -8.19 -16.51
CA VAL A 307 -11.84 -8.98 -15.72
C VAL A 307 -13.25 -8.42 -15.89
N ASN A 308 -13.44 -7.14 -15.54
CA ASN A 308 -14.70 -6.43 -15.72
C ASN A 308 -14.44 -5.17 -16.56
N LEU A 309 -15.28 -4.90 -17.56
CA LEU A 309 -15.40 -3.57 -18.17
C LEU A 309 -16.61 -2.87 -17.57
N LEU A 310 -16.40 -1.65 -17.09
CA LEU A 310 -17.43 -0.75 -16.56
C LEU A 310 -17.72 0.34 -17.60
N VAL A 311 -19.01 0.63 -17.84
CA VAL A 311 -19.46 1.69 -18.76
C VAL A 311 -20.71 2.38 -18.23
N CYS A 312 -20.81 3.70 -18.39
CA CYS A 312 -22.05 4.44 -18.14
C CYS A 312 -23.08 4.23 -19.26
N SER A 313 -24.32 3.90 -18.91
CA SER A 313 -25.45 3.83 -19.83
C SER A 313 -26.22 5.14 -19.83
N MET A 314 -26.30 5.74 -21.01
CA MET A 314 -26.92 7.03 -21.28
C MET A 314 -28.03 6.86 -22.33
N LYS A 315 -28.98 7.80 -22.38
CA LYS A 315 -30.12 7.74 -23.32
C LYS A 315 -29.70 7.77 -24.80
N ASP A 316 -28.48 8.21 -25.07
CA ASP A 316 -27.89 8.47 -26.38
C ASP A 316 -26.70 7.55 -26.75
N ASN A 317 -26.34 6.56 -25.91
CA ASN A 317 -25.19 5.66 -26.15
C ASN A 317 -25.54 4.17 -26.34
N TYR A 318 -26.78 3.86 -26.73
CA TYR A 318 -27.25 2.47 -26.91
C TYR A 318 -26.45 1.68 -27.96
N LEU A 319 -26.11 2.29 -29.11
CA LEU A 319 -25.30 1.64 -30.16
C LEU A 319 -23.90 1.30 -29.64
N PHE A 320 -23.20 2.29 -29.08
CA PHE A 320 -21.90 2.13 -28.43
C PHE A 320 -21.90 1.01 -27.37
N THR A 321 -22.91 0.98 -26.50
CA THR A 321 -23.07 -0.06 -25.46
C THR A 321 -23.21 -1.46 -26.08
N LYS A 322 -23.93 -1.59 -27.20
CA LYS A 322 -24.10 -2.84 -27.95
C LYS A 322 -22.80 -3.29 -28.65
N GLU A 323 -22.02 -2.36 -29.20
CA GLU A 323 -20.70 -2.66 -29.76
C GLU A 323 -19.71 -3.11 -28.68
N ILE A 324 -19.69 -2.42 -27.53
CA ILE A 324 -18.93 -2.83 -26.34
C ILE A 324 -19.34 -4.23 -25.87
N GLN A 325 -20.63 -4.56 -25.82
CA GLN A 325 -21.08 -5.90 -25.42
C GLN A 325 -20.51 -7.00 -26.34
N SER A 326 -20.42 -6.74 -27.65
CA SER A 326 -19.80 -7.63 -28.63
C SER A 326 -18.27 -7.76 -28.45
N LEU A 327 -17.59 -6.65 -28.17
CA LEU A 327 -16.15 -6.62 -27.89
C LEU A 327 -15.80 -7.38 -26.59
N VAL A 328 -16.54 -7.11 -25.52
CA VAL A 328 -16.37 -7.71 -24.19
C VAL A 328 -16.61 -9.22 -24.22
N ALA A 329 -17.61 -9.68 -24.98
CA ALA A 329 -17.84 -11.12 -25.20
C ALA A 329 -16.67 -11.81 -25.92
N LYS A 330 -16.07 -11.17 -26.94
CA LYS A 330 -14.89 -11.70 -27.66
C LYS A 330 -13.64 -11.77 -26.79
N ALA A 331 -13.50 -10.82 -25.86
CA ALA A 331 -12.39 -10.75 -24.91
C ALA A 331 -12.58 -11.63 -23.65
N GLY A 332 -13.72 -12.33 -23.51
CA GLY A 332 -14.02 -13.18 -22.34
C GLY A 332 -14.21 -12.40 -21.02
N CYS A 333 -14.52 -11.11 -21.09
CA CYS A 333 -14.68 -10.22 -19.95
C CYS A 333 -16.15 -10.13 -19.51
N LYS A 334 -16.41 -9.65 -18.28
CA LYS A 334 -17.77 -9.31 -17.83
C LYS A 334 -18.06 -7.82 -18.09
N LEU A 335 -19.26 -7.51 -18.60
CA LEU A 335 -19.74 -6.14 -18.73
C LEU A 335 -20.51 -5.75 -17.45
N LYS A 336 -20.12 -4.64 -16.81
CA LYS A 336 -20.87 -3.97 -15.75
C LYS A 336 -21.38 -2.63 -16.29
N VAL A 337 -22.69 -2.42 -16.26
CA VAL A 337 -23.31 -1.19 -16.76
C VAL A 337 -23.75 -0.32 -15.59
N CYS A 338 -23.22 0.89 -15.51
CA CYS A 338 -23.66 1.92 -14.56
C CYS A 338 -24.84 2.67 -15.19
N PHE A 339 -26.04 2.51 -14.65
CA PHE A 339 -27.26 3.08 -15.23
C PHE A 339 -27.54 4.51 -14.74
N GLY A 340 -28.44 5.21 -15.45
CA GLY A 340 -28.82 6.61 -15.22
C GLY A 340 -29.25 7.00 -13.79
N TYR A 341 -29.65 6.03 -12.96
CA TYR A 341 -30.01 6.25 -11.55
C TYR A 341 -28.82 6.13 -10.57
N ILE A 342 -27.68 5.59 -11.03
CA ILE A 342 -26.43 5.47 -10.27
C ILE A 342 -25.47 6.60 -10.66
N ASN A 343 -25.26 6.83 -11.96
CA ASN A 343 -24.33 7.85 -12.46
C ASN A 343 -24.84 9.29 -12.34
N ARG A 344 -26.09 9.50 -11.89
CA ARG A 344 -26.74 10.81 -11.72
C ARG A 344 -26.76 11.68 -12.98
N GLY A 345 -26.59 11.09 -14.17
CA GLY A 345 -26.49 11.78 -15.45
C GLY A 345 -25.07 12.03 -15.96
N ASP A 346 -24.03 11.65 -15.21
CA ASP A 346 -22.65 11.66 -15.70
C ASP A 346 -22.40 10.51 -16.70
N ARG A 347 -21.62 10.81 -17.75
CA ARG A 347 -21.16 9.85 -18.77
C ARG A 347 -19.72 9.40 -18.55
N TRP A 348 -18.97 10.01 -17.65
CA TRP A 348 -17.56 9.72 -17.42
C TRP A 348 -17.35 8.61 -16.37
N MET A 349 -16.41 7.70 -16.66
CA MET A 349 -15.95 6.64 -15.74
C MET A 349 -14.47 6.84 -15.33
N GLN A 350 -13.84 7.91 -15.82
CA GLN A 350 -12.47 8.33 -15.50
C GLN A 350 -12.38 9.85 -15.22
N GLY A 351 -13.51 10.46 -14.82
CA GLY A 351 -13.56 11.86 -14.36
C GLY A 351 -12.93 12.04 -12.98
N PRO A 352 -12.93 13.27 -12.43
CA PRO A 352 -12.43 13.53 -11.07
C PRO A 352 -13.29 12.84 -9.99
N ASP A 353 -14.56 12.56 -10.28
CA ASP A 353 -15.54 12.03 -9.32
C ASP A 353 -15.63 10.49 -9.31
N PHE A 354 -14.84 9.78 -10.13
CA PHE A 354 -14.89 8.32 -10.28
C PHE A 354 -13.50 7.68 -10.28
N GLY A 355 -13.18 6.96 -9.20
CA GLY A 355 -11.94 6.18 -9.04
C GLY A 355 -12.12 4.98 -8.10
N TYR A 356 -11.05 4.19 -7.95
CA TYR A 356 -10.95 3.07 -6.99
C TYR A 356 -10.58 3.53 -5.57
N VAL A 357 -10.03 4.74 -5.43
CA VAL A 357 -9.74 5.47 -4.20
C VAL A 357 -10.02 6.94 -4.53
N HIS A 358 -10.77 7.63 -3.67
CA HIS A 358 -11.14 9.04 -3.84
C HIS A 358 -10.64 9.85 -2.63
N LYS A 359 -10.06 11.03 -2.87
CA LYS A 359 -9.52 11.88 -1.79
C LYS A 359 -9.67 13.36 -2.17
N GLU A 360 -10.77 13.96 -1.74
CA GLU A 360 -11.13 15.34 -2.10
C GLU A 360 -10.23 16.37 -1.39
N PRO A 361 -9.71 17.39 -2.11
CA PRO A 361 -8.99 18.49 -1.50
C PRO A 361 -9.96 19.48 -0.85
N LEU A 362 -9.92 19.57 0.49
CA LEU A 362 -10.80 20.47 1.26
C LEU A 362 -10.59 21.97 0.97
N PHE A 363 -9.43 22.36 0.42
CA PHE A 363 -9.01 23.77 0.27
C PHE A 363 -8.26 24.09 -1.04
N GLU A 364 -8.11 23.13 -1.97
CA GLU A 364 -7.46 23.34 -3.28
C GLU A 364 -8.49 23.11 -4.38
N ALA A 365 -8.57 24.01 -5.37
CA ALA A 365 -9.54 23.88 -6.46
C ALA A 365 -9.11 22.76 -7.43
N THR A 366 -10.00 21.80 -7.69
CA THR A 366 -9.75 20.69 -8.61
C THR A 366 -9.53 21.20 -10.05
N ALA A 367 -8.41 20.80 -10.65
CA ALA A 367 -8.10 21.06 -12.05
C ALA A 367 -8.59 19.90 -12.93
N SER A 368 -8.71 20.13 -14.24
CA SER A 368 -9.01 19.03 -15.18
C SER A 368 -7.96 17.91 -15.16
N LEU A 369 -6.72 18.24 -14.76
CA LEU A 369 -5.59 17.31 -14.57
C LEU A 369 -5.73 16.40 -13.34
N ASP A 370 -6.72 16.62 -12.46
CA ASP A 370 -7.06 15.70 -11.38
C ASP A 370 -8.00 14.56 -11.83
N SER A 371 -8.50 14.60 -13.07
CA SER A 371 -9.25 13.48 -13.68
C SER A 371 -8.37 12.23 -13.78
N PHE A 372 -8.90 11.05 -13.49
CA PHE A 372 -8.13 9.79 -13.60
C PHE A 372 -7.64 9.47 -15.03
N GLY A 373 -8.23 10.05 -16.08
CA GLY A 373 -7.66 10.00 -17.43
C GLY A 373 -6.25 10.62 -17.56
N ASN A 374 -5.84 11.44 -16.59
CA ASN A 374 -4.50 12.01 -16.48
C ASN A 374 -3.50 11.12 -15.71
N VAL A 375 -3.94 9.94 -15.23
CA VAL A 375 -3.14 8.98 -14.45
C VAL A 375 -3.16 7.63 -15.16
N GLU A 376 -2.12 7.36 -15.95
CA GLU A 376 -1.91 6.05 -16.59
C GLU A 376 -0.76 5.30 -15.89
N VAL A 377 -0.55 4.02 -16.21
CA VAL A 377 0.60 3.26 -15.70
C VAL A 377 1.20 2.42 -16.83
N SER A 378 2.53 2.46 -16.90
CA SER A 378 3.30 1.66 -17.85
C SER A 378 3.32 0.16 -17.46
N PRO A 379 3.52 -0.75 -18.41
CA PRO A 379 3.84 -2.15 -18.11
C PRO A 379 5.14 -2.28 -17.30
N PRO A 380 5.47 -3.47 -16.76
CA PRO A 380 6.76 -3.72 -16.14
C PRO A 380 7.93 -3.39 -17.08
N VAL A 381 8.94 -2.69 -16.55
CA VAL A 381 10.11 -2.19 -17.31
C VAL A 381 11.38 -2.27 -16.48
N SER A 382 12.53 -2.35 -17.14
CA SER A 382 13.85 -2.29 -16.49
C SER A 382 14.67 -1.16 -17.13
N VAL A 383 15.20 -0.26 -16.30
CA VAL A 383 15.74 1.05 -16.70
C VAL A 383 17.08 1.26 -16.03
N ALA A 384 18.15 1.42 -16.81
CA ALA A 384 19.53 1.60 -16.32
C ALA A 384 19.98 0.58 -15.25
N GLY A 385 19.46 -0.65 -15.31
CA GLY A 385 19.76 -1.72 -14.34
C GLY A 385 18.81 -1.81 -13.15
N LYS A 386 17.90 -0.85 -12.94
CA LYS A 386 16.81 -0.95 -11.94
C LYS A 386 15.55 -1.50 -12.59
N GLU A 387 14.97 -2.54 -11.99
CA GLU A 387 13.69 -3.10 -12.43
C GLU A 387 12.51 -2.38 -11.77
N TYR A 388 11.40 -2.28 -12.48
CA TYR A 388 10.10 -1.80 -12.01
C TYR A 388 9.06 -2.89 -12.31
N PRO A 389 8.97 -3.95 -11.48
CA PRO A 389 8.17 -5.14 -11.76
C PRO A 389 6.65 -4.89 -11.75
N LEU A 390 6.23 -3.75 -11.19
CA LEU A 390 4.84 -3.26 -11.18
C LEU A 390 4.62 -2.11 -12.19
N GLY A 391 5.62 -1.82 -13.03
CA GLY A 391 5.63 -0.64 -13.91
C GLY A 391 5.82 0.68 -13.17
N ARG A 392 5.66 1.79 -13.89
CA ARG A 392 5.72 3.16 -13.36
C ARG A 392 4.48 3.97 -13.73
N ILE A 393 3.93 4.69 -12.75
CA ILE A 393 2.78 5.60 -12.93
C ILE A 393 3.20 6.79 -13.79
N LEU A 394 2.29 7.27 -14.64
CA LEU A 394 2.46 8.38 -15.55
C LEU A 394 1.41 9.46 -15.23
N ILE A 395 1.85 10.64 -14.82
CA ILE A 395 0.97 11.76 -14.40
C ILE A 395 1.20 12.95 -15.35
N GLY A 396 0.14 13.54 -15.89
CA GLY A 396 0.27 14.73 -16.73
C GLY A 396 0.36 16.03 -15.92
N SER A 397 1.23 16.93 -16.38
CA SER A 397 1.67 18.14 -15.68
C SER A 397 2.00 19.28 -16.66
N SER A 398 2.41 20.42 -16.13
CA SER A 398 2.97 21.57 -16.87
C SER A 398 4.50 21.60 -16.78
N PHE A 399 5.15 22.43 -17.59
CA PHE A 399 6.61 22.59 -17.50
C PHE A 399 7.02 23.10 -16.10
N PRO A 400 8.17 22.67 -15.54
CA PRO A 400 8.58 23.00 -14.17
C PRO A 400 8.54 24.50 -13.83
N ALA A 401 8.86 25.36 -14.79
CA ALA A 401 8.92 26.81 -14.65
C ALA A 401 7.69 27.58 -15.18
N SER A 402 6.61 26.91 -15.62
CA SER A 402 5.38 27.60 -16.05
C SER A 402 4.27 27.52 -15.00
N ALA A 403 3.47 28.58 -14.92
CA ALA A 403 2.21 28.63 -14.16
C ALA A 403 1.06 27.89 -14.88
N GLY A 404 1.38 26.81 -15.62
CA GLY A 404 0.39 25.95 -16.26
C GLY A 404 -0.22 24.96 -15.26
N ARG A 405 -1.39 24.41 -15.59
CA ARG A 405 -2.12 23.45 -14.72
C ARG A 405 -1.22 22.29 -14.30
N ARG A 406 -1.42 21.79 -13.09
CA ARG A 406 -0.89 20.50 -12.62
C ARG A 406 -1.99 19.79 -11.84
N MET A 407 -1.84 18.48 -11.66
CA MET A 407 -2.55 17.74 -10.61
C MET A 407 -2.29 18.38 -9.24
N THR A 408 -3.33 18.43 -8.40
CA THR A 408 -3.30 18.88 -6.99
C THR A 408 -2.16 18.24 -6.22
N ARG A 409 -1.68 18.94 -5.19
CA ARG A 409 -0.60 18.41 -4.36
C ARG A 409 -1.04 17.15 -3.62
N LEU A 410 -2.28 17.12 -3.14
CA LEU A 410 -2.83 16.02 -2.35
C LEU A 410 -2.82 14.68 -3.08
N VAL A 411 -3.19 14.65 -4.36
CA VAL A 411 -3.19 13.43 -5.18
C VAL A 411 -1.77 13.04 -5.61
N ARG A 412 -0.94 14.02 -6.02
CA ARG A 412 0.47 13.77 -6.34
C ARG A 412 1.20 13.10 -5.19
N ASP A 413 1.15 13.70 -4.00
CA ASP A 413 1.98 13.27 -2.87
C ASP A 413 1.48 11.92 -2.32
N PHE A 414 0.19 11.61 -2.45
CA PHE A 414 -0.35 10.26 -2.27
C PHE A 414 0.26 9.25 -3.26
N LEU A 415 0.28 9.54 -4.57
CA LEU A 415 0.82 8.64 -5.59
C LEU A 415 2.33 8.37 -5.40
N TYR A 416 3.12 9.38 -4.99
CA TYR A 416 4.54 9.18 -4.64
C TYR A 416 4.72 8.40 -3.34
N ALA A 417 3.87 8.61 -2.32
CA ALA A 417 3.98 7.91 -1.03
C ALA A 417 3.76 6.39 -1.12
N GLN A 418 3.11 5.89 -2.18
CA GLN A 418 2.96 4.45 -2.43
C GLN A 418 4.29 3.76 -2.76
N ARG A 419 5.28 4.52 -3.29
CA ARG A 419 6.64 4.11 -3.70
C ARG A 419 6.75 3.05 -4.80
N VAL A 420 5.94 1.99 -4.75
CA VAL A 420 6.11 0.75 -5.52
C VAL A 420 5.89 0.87 -7.04
N GLN A 421 5.37 2.00 -7.51
CA GLN A 421 5.24 2.34 -8.94
C GLN A 421 5.81 3.73 -9.29
N ALA A 422 6.76 4.23 -8.48
CA ALA A 422 7.66 5.38 -8.71
C ALA A 422 7.26 6.33 -9.88
N PRO A 423 6.33 7.29 -9.65
CA PRO A 423 5.72 8.08 -10.71
C PRO A 423 6.70 8.87 -11.61
N VAL A 424 6.21 9.20 -12.81
CA VAL A 424 6.85 10.06 -13.82
C VAL A 424 5.88 11.17 -14.17
N GLU A 425 6.31 12.44 -14.11
CA GLU A 425 5.53 13.54 -14.67
C GLU A 425 5.81 13.71 -16.18
N LEU A 426 4.73 13.82 -16.95
CA LEU A 426 4.70 14.07 -18.39
C LEU A 426 4.15 15.47 -18.67
N TYR A 427 4.47 16.04 -19.82
CA TYR A 427 3.90 17.33 -20.24
C TYR A 427 2.54 17.09 -20.95
N SER A 428 1.43 17.34 -20.24
CA SER A 428 0.06 17.19 -20.80
C SER A 428 -0.67 18.53 -20.95
N ASP A 429 -0.23 19.60 -20.29
CA ASP A 429 -0.92 20.90 -20.29
C ASP A 429 -0.96 21.61 -21.67
N TRP A 430 -0.41 21.02 -22.74
CA TRP A 430 -0.66 21.48 -24.12
C TRP A 430 -2.04 21.06 -24.65
N LEU A 431 -2.71 20.07 -24.05
CA LEU A 431 -4.07 19.61 -24.40
C LEU A 431 -5.14 20.43 -23.65
N ALA A 432 -6.34 20.52 -24.21
CA ALA A 432 -7.45 21.25 -23.60
C ALA A 432 -7.98 20.53 -22.35
N MET A 433 -8.23 19.22 -22.43
CA MET A 433 -8.54 18.40 -21.24
C MET A 433 -7.30 18.25 -20.38
N GLY A 434 -6.18 17.85 -20.97
CA GLY A 434 -4.86 17.83 -20.32
C GLY A 434 -4.46 16.46 -19.80
N ASN A 435 -4.96 15.38 -20.42
CA ASN A 435 -4.84 14.02 -19.94
C ASN A 435 -3.71 13.25 -20.66
N VAL A 436 -2.95 12.44 -19.92
CA VAL A 436 -1.94 11.52 -20.49
C VAL A 436 -2.55 10.54 -21.50
N ASN A 437 -3.75 10.03 -21.23
CA ASN A 437 -4.41 9.05 -22.10
C ASN A 437 -4.81 9.58 -23.49
N GLU A 438 -4.78 10.90 -23.71
CA GLU A 438 -5.01 11.55 -25.01
C GLU A 438 -3.83 11.43 -25.98
N PHE A 439 -2.63 11.07 -25.53
CA PHE A 439 -1.45 11.01 -26.42
C PHE A 439 -0.59 9.76 -26.30
N VAL A 440 -0.68 8.99 -25.22
CA VAL A 440 0.07 7.73 -25.04
C VAL A 440 -0.81 6.60 -24.51
N THR A 441 -0.59 5.38 -24.99
CA THR A 441 -1.08 4.17 -24.33
C THR A 441 -0.17 2.96 -24.56
N PHE A 442 -0.52 1.82 -23.97
CA PHE A 442 0.24 0.57 -24.08
C PHE A 442 -0.66 -0.60 -24.50
N VAL A 443 -0.18 -1.40 -25.43
CA VAL A 443 -0.81 -2.66 -25.88
C VAL A 443 0.13 -3.84 -25.69
N PRO A 444 -0.36 -5.05 -25.40
CA PRO A 444 0.49 -6.23 -25.29
C PRO A 444 1.08 -6.64 -26.66
N SER A 445 2.25 -7.27 -26.63
CA SER A 445 2.90 -7.92 -27.77
C SER A 445 3.32 -9.35 -27.40
N SER A 446 3.48 -10.21 -28.40
CA SER A 446 3.95 -11.60 -28.23
C SER A 446 5.47 -11.73 -28.05
N ASP A 447 6.23 -10.72 -28.48
CA ASP A 447 7.70 -10.70 -28.47
C ASP A 447 8.34 -10.54 -27.07
N LYS A 448 9.67 -10.37 -27.03
CA LYS A 448 10.46 -10.27 -25.80
C LYS A 448 10.10 -9.06 -24.92
N LYS A 449 9.68 -7.92 -25.49
CA LYS A 449 9.29 -6.72 -24.71
C LYS A 449 7.93 -6.92 -24.05
N ARG A 450 7.10 -7.85 -24.53
CA ARG A 450 5.71 -8.11 -24.09
C ARG A 450 4.71 -6.97 -24.31
N PHE A 451 5.14 -5.80 -24.78
CA PHE A 451 4.26 -4.66 -25.07
C PHE A 451 4.80 -3.77 -26.19
N ARG A 452 3.94 -2.85 -26.67
CA ARG A 452 4.34 -1.64 -27.42
C ARG A 452 3.67 -0.41 -26.84
N MET A 453 4.39 0.70 -26.87
CA MET A 453 3.86 2.02 -26.57
C MET A 453 3.25 2.60 -27.85
N LEU A 454 1.98 2.95 -27.82
CA LEU A 454 1.29 3.64 -28.91
C LEU A 454 1.29 5.14 -28.60
N LEU A 455 1.75 5.96 -29.56
CA LEU A 455 1.87 7.39 -29.39
C LEU A 455 1.08 8.11 -30.49
N ALA A 456 0.29 9.12 -30.14
CA ALA A 456 -0.37 9.97 -31.14
C ALA A 456 0.69 10.70 -31.99
N SER A 457 0.49 10.83 -33.31
CA SER A 457 1.44 11.55 -34.17
C SER A 457 0.76 12.30 -35.32
N PRO A 458 0.75 13.64 -35.25
CA PRO A 458 0.48 14.49 -36.41
C PRO A 458 1.44 14.25 -37.58
N ALA A 459 2.73 13.99 -37.33
CA ALA A 459 3.69 13.70 -38.40
C ALA A 459 3.39 12.39 -39.13
N ALA A 460 2.84 11.37 -38.47
CA ALA A 460 2.33 10.15 -39.13
C ALA A 460 1.09 10.44 -39.99
N CYS A 461 0.17 11.28 -39.50
CA CYS A 461 -1.02 11.69 -40.25
C CYS A 461 -0.69 12.51 -41.50
N TYR A 462 0.15 13.54 -41.37
CA TYR A 462 0.61 14.35 -42.52
C TYR A 462 1.45 13.55 -43.54
N ARG A 463 2.23 12.54 -43.11
CA ARG A 463 2.89 11.59 -44.03
C ARG A 463 1.87 10.81 -44.84
N LEU A 464 0.95 10.10 -44.17
CA LEU A 464 -0.10 9.31 -44.82
C LEU A 464 -0.96 10.14 -45.78
N PHE A 465 -1.33 11.37 -45.39
CA PHE A 465 -2.13 12.23 -46.24
C PHE A 465 -1.37 12.69 -47.50
N ARG A 466 -0.06 12.99 -47.39
CA ARG A 466 0.81 13.31 -48.54
C ARG A 466 1.05 12.10 -49.45
N GLU A 467 1.15 10.89 -48.89
CA GLU A 467 1.21 9.63 -49.66
C GLU A 467 -0.08 9.44 -50.48
N LYS A 468 -1.24 9.54 -49.83
CA LYS A 468 -2.55 9.39 -50.47
C LYS A 468 -2.84 10.49 -51.49
N GLN A 469 -2.37 11.72 -51.26
CA GLN A 469 -2.40 12.80 -52.25
C GLN A 469 -1.60 12.44 -53.52
N LYS A 470 -0.39 11.88 -53.37
CA LYS A 470 0.43 11.41 -54.50
C LYS A 470 -0.18 10.21 -55.23
N GLU A 471 -0.95 9.38 -54.55
CA GLU A 471 -1.78 8.31 -55.15
C GLU A 471 -3.05 8.84 -55.87
N GLY A 472 -3.19 10.17 -56.06
CA GLY A 472 -4.34 10.79 -56.70
C GLY A 472 -5.59 10.91 -55.83
N GLN A 473 -5.54 10.48 -54.56
CA GLN A 473 -6.68 10.46 -53.64
C GLN A 473 -6.85 11.79 -52.88
N GLY A 474 -6.31 12.90 -53.39
CA GLY A 474 -6.33 14.22 -52.73
C GLY A 474 -7.74 14.78 -52.44
N GLU A 475 -8.73 14.40 -53.25
CA GLU A 475 -10.14 14.77 -53.02
C GLU A 475 -10.95 13.72 -52.22
N ALA A 476 -10.28 12.72 -51.62
CA ALA A 476 -10.94 11.79 -50.70
C ALA A 476 -11.50 12.54 -49.49
N THR A 477 -12.80 12.37 -49.22
CA THR A 477 -13.53 13.11 -48.19
C THR A 477 -13.40 12.47 -46.82
N MET A 478 -13.22 13.32 -45.81
CA MET A 478 -13.31 12.96 -44.38
C MET A 478 -14.76 13.05 -43.88
N PHE A 479 -15.00 12.57 -42.67
CA PHE A 479 -16.26 12.75 -41.92
C PHE A 479 -17.52 12.15 -42.59
N LYS A 480 -17.35 11.18 -43.50
CA LYS A 480 -18.48 10.45 -44.10
C LYS A 480 -19.21 9.64 -43.02
N GLY A 481 -20.45 10.01 -42.72
CA GLY A 481 -21.29 9.40 -41.68
C GLY A 481 -21.18 10.03 -40.29
N TYR A 482 -20.26 10.99 -40.10
CA TYR A 482 -20.02 11.64 -38.82
C TYR A 482 -21.17 12.59 -38.44
N SER A 483 -21.68 12.47 -37.21
CA SER A 483 -22.86 13.20 -36.71
C SER A 483 -22.57 14.56 -36.07
N GLY A 484 -21.31 14.89 -35.80
CA GLY A 484 -20.91 16.17 -35.23
C GLY A 484 -20.92 17.34 -36.22
N THR A 485 -20.65 18.54 -35.71
CA THR A 485 -20.77 19.80 -36.45
C THR A 485 -19.62 20.08 -37.43
N ASP A 486 -19.93 20.92 -38.43
CA ASP A 486 -19.00 21.56 -39.37
C ASP A 486 -18.13 20.66 -40.28
N THR A 487 -18.73 19.58 -40.80
CA THR A 487 -18.05 18.53 -41.59
C THR A 487 -18.13 18.69 -43.11
N LYS A 488 -18.64 19.81 -43.62
CA LYS A 488 -19.02 19.95 -45.05
C LYS A 488 -17.80 20.04 -45.98
N ARG A 489 -17.52 18.91 -46.68
CA ARG A 489 -16.51 18.78 -47.75
C ARG A 489 -15.07 19.04 -47.28
N VAL A 490 -14.64 18.44 -46.17
CA VAL A 490 -13.22 18.33 -45.83
C VAL A 490 -12.57 17.24 -46.69
N THR A 491 -11.46 17.55 -47.36
CA THR A 491 -10.68 16.60 -48.20
C THR A 491 -9.20 16.63 -47.82
N ILE A 492 -8.44 15.60 -48.21
CA ILE A 492 -6.97 15.54 -47.99
C ILE A 492 -6.29 16.82 -48.47
N ASN A 493 -6.61 17.29 -49.68
CA ASN A 493 -6.05 18.51 -50.25
C ASN A 493 -6.27 19.73 -49.34
N LYS A 494 -7.48 19.90 -48.78
CA LYS A 494 -7.79 21.01 -47.86
C LYS A 494 -7.08 20.94 -46.52
N VAL A 495 -6.80 19.74 -46.00
CA VAL A 495 -6.04 19.57 -44.75
C VAL A 495 -4.54 19.86 -45.00
N LEU A 496 -4.04 19.46 -46.17
CA LEU A 496 -2.64 19.70 -46.56
C LEU A 496 -2.37 21.14 -47.00
N SER A 497 -3.36 21.87 -47.52
CA SER A 497 -3.25 23.27 -47.92
C SER A 497 -3.63 24.28 -46.83
N ASN A 498 -3.73 23.85 -45.56
CA ASN A 498 -4.06 24.71 -44.43
C ASN A 498 -2.81 24.93 -43.58
N ASP A 499 -2.07 26.00 -43.88
CA ASP A 499 -0.81 26.34 -43.22
C ASP A 499 -0.97 26.57 -41.71
N VAL A 500 -2.11 27.14 -41.28
CA VAL A 500 -2.40 27.36 -39.86
C VAL A 500 -2.54 26.01 -39.14
N LEU A 501 -3.30 25.08 -39.71
CA LEU A 501 -3.45 23.73 -39.15
C LEU A 501 -2.12 22.96 -39.17
N ALA A 502 -1.30 23.14 -40.20
CA ALA A 502 0.03 22.54 -40.28
C ALA A 502 0.98 23.09 -39.20
N GLN A 503 1.02 24.41 -38.98
CA GLN A 503 1.80 25.05 -37.91
C GLN A 503 1.34 24.60 -36.52
N GLN A 504 0.02 24.55 -36.28
CA GLN A 504 -0.56 24.03 -35.03
C GLN A 504 -0.12 22.58 -34.77
N ASN A 505 -0.16 21.72 -35.79
CA ASN A 505 0.24 20.32 -35.65
C ASN A 505 1.77 20.13 -35.57
N GLN A 506 2.58 21.03 -36.11
CA GLN A 506 4.03 21.08 -35.89
C GLN A 506 4.39 21.55 -34.47
N TYR A 507 3.56 22.39 -33.84
CA TYR A 507 3.66 22.64 -32.40
C TYR A 507 3.29 21.39 -31.59
N VAL A 508 2.12 20.79 -31.84
CA VAL A 508 1.65 19.60 -31.11
C VAL A 508 2.62 18.42 -31.24
N GLN A 509 3.18 18.15 -32.43
CA GLN A 509 4.17 17.09 -32.59
C GLN A 509 5.40 17.33 -31.70
N ARG A 510 5.90 18.57 -31.56
CA ARG A 510 7.01 18.87 -30.65
C ARG A 510 6.66 18.67 -29.17
N CYS A 511 5.41 18.95 -28.77
CA CYS A 511 4.93 18.62 -27.42
C CYS A 511 4.91 17.10 -27.18
N ILE A 512 4.55 16.32 -28.20
CA ILE A 512 4.55 14.85 -28.15
C ILE A 512 5.98 14.29 -28.18
N ASP A 513 6.88 14.83 -29.00
CA ASP A 513 8.28 14.43 -29.10
C ASP A 513 9.02 14.62 -27.76
N TRP A 514 8.76 15.74 -27.08
CA TRP A 514 9.26 15.99 -25.73
C TRP A 514 8.84 14.91 -24.73
N ASN A 515 7.58 14.45 -24.82
CA ASN A 515 7.09 13.33 -24.02
C ASN A 515 7.70 11.99 -24.46
N ARG A 516 7.93 11.77 -25.76
CA ARG A 516 8.59 10.57 -26.30
C ARG A 516 9.95 10.38 -25.65
N ASP A 517 10.75 11.44 -25.55
CA ASP A 517 12.10 11.36 -24.96
C ASP A 517 12.07 11.18 -23.43
N ILE A 518 11.12 11.79 -22.71
CA ILE A 518 10.88 11.47 -21.29
C ILE A 518 10.51 10.00 -21.12
N LEU A 519 9.56 9.48 -21.90
CA LEU A 519 9.09 8.09 -21.83
C LEU A 519 10.21 7.10 -22.17
N LYS A 520 11.02 7.38 -23.21
CA LYS A 520 12.19 6.57 -23.56
C LYS A 520 13.21 6.50 -22.42
N LYS A 521 13.53 7.64 -21.81
CA LYS A 521 14.46 7.73 -20.67
C LYS A 521 13.93 7.02 -19.42
N GLU A 522 12.71 7.32 -19.02
CA GLU A 522 12.14 6.92 -17.73
C GLU A 522 11.55 5.50 -17.72
N LEU A 523 11.26 4.91 -18.90
CA LEU A 523 10.74 3.56 -19.06
C LEU A 523 11.67 2.61 -19.84
N GLY A 524 12.87 3.05 -20.23
CA GLY A 524 13.85 2.21 -20.95
C GLY A 524 13.33 1.71 -22.30
N LEU A 525 12.80 2.63 -23.13
CA LEU A 525 12.23 2.31 -24.44
C LEU A 525 13.18 2.68 -25.58
N LEU A 526 13.26 1.79 -26.57
CA LEU A 526 13.89 2.02 -27.86
C LEU A 526 12.82 2.51 -28.87
N GLU A 527 13.24 3.05 -30.01
CA GLU A 527 12.28 3.45 -31.06
C GLU A 527 11.47 2.26 -31.61
N GLU A 528 12.02 1.03 -31.57
CA GLU A 528 11.31 -0.20 -31.94
C GLU A 528 10.20 -0.61 -30.94
N ASP A 529 10.18 -0.03 -29.73
CA ASP A 529 9.13 -0.22 -28.73
C ASP A 529 7.92 0.70 -28.97
N ILE A 530 8.02 1.64 -29.91
CA ILE A 530 7.06 2.76 -30.09
C ILE A 530 6.39 2.67 -31.47
N ILE A 531 5.07 2.87 -31.51
CA ILE A 531 4.28 2.90 -32.74
C ILE A 531 3.53 4.24 -32.82
N ASP A 532 3.86 5.01 -33.86
CA ASP A 532 3.20 6.28 -34.17
C ASP A 532 1.81 6.05 -34.80
N LEU A 533 0.74 6.35 -34.06
CA LEU A 533 -0.62 6.35 -34.57
C LEU A 533 -0.95 7.68 -35.26
N PRO A 534 -1.48 7.68 -36.50
CA PRO A 534 -1.98 8.89 -37.15
C PRO A 534 -3.06 9.61 -36.32
N ALA A 535 -2.72 10.78 -35.80
CA ALA A 535 -3.61 11.68 -35.07
C ALA A 535 -3.56 13.09 -35.68
N LEU A 536 -4.55 13.94 -35.40
CA LEU A 536 -4.55 15.33 -35.86
C LEU A 536 -5.31 16.20 -34.86
N PHE A 537 -4.82 17.41 -34.61
CA PHE A 537 -5.35 18.32 -33.60
C PHE A 537 -5.63 19.71 -34.21
N LYS A 538 -6.42 20.51 -33.50
CA LYS A 538 -6.59 21.95 -33.71
C LYS A 538 -6.39 22.66 -32.37
N LEU A 539 -5.85 23.88 -32.37
CA LEU A 539 -5.79 24.68 -31.16
C LEU A 539 -7.10 25.44 -30.95
N ASP A 540 -7.53 25.54 -29.69
CA ASP A 540 -8.64 26.38 -29.25
C ASP A 540 -8.24 27.86 -29.10
N LYS A 541 -9.13 28.69 -28.54
CA LYS A 541 -8.88 30.13 -28.32
C LYS A 541 -7.84 30.41 -27.21
N GLN A 542 -7.50 29.39 -26.44
CA GLN A 542 -6.56 29.41 -25.32
C GLN A 542 -5.20 28.82 -25.71
N GLY A 543 -5.03 28.39 -26.98
CA GLY A 543 -3.82 27.77 -27.49
C GLY A 543 -3.63 26.32 -27.08
N LYS A 544 -4.67 25.68 -26.52
CA LYS A 544 -4.65 24.27 -26.11
C LYS A 544 -5.16 23.39 -27.24
N ALA A 545 -4.59 22.20 -27.38
CA ALA A 545 -4.97 21.25 -28.42
C ALA A 545 -6.25 20.48 -28.07
N VAL A 546 -7.18 20.42 -29.02
CA VAL A 546 -8.28 19.42 -29.04
C VAL A 546 -8.13 18.54 -30.28
N PRO A 547 -8.60 17.28 -30.24
CA PRO A 547 -8.63 16.43 -31.43
C PRO A 547 -9.38 17.09 -32.60
N TYR A 548 -8.90 16.84 -33.82
CA TYR A 548 -9.57 17.24 -35.07
C TYR A 548 -10.56 16.15 -35.54
N PHE A 549 -10.30 14.90 -35.17
CA PHE A 549 -11.15 13.71 -35.34
C PHE A 549 -10.92 12.75 -34.15
N PRO A 550 -11.80 11.74 -33.91
CA PRO A 550 -11.68 10.84 -32.76
C PRO A 550 -10.31 10.20 -32.59
N ASN A 551 -9.71 10.44 -31.42
CA ASN A 551 -8.29 10.27 -31.18
C ASN A 551 -7.94 8.81 -30.82
N THR A 552 -7.55 8.06 -31.86
CA THR A 552 -7.41 6.60 -31.83
C THR A 552 -6.49 6.00 -30.76
N VAL A 553 -5.59 6.79 -30.15
CA VAL A 553 -4.75 6.31 -29.02
C VAL A 553 -5.56 6.04 -27.75
N THR A 554 -6.73 6.67 -27.60
CA THR A 554 -7.65 6.50 -26.45
C THR A 554 -8.44 5.18 -26.46
N MET A 555 -7.96 4.17 -27.19
CA MET A 555 -8.59 2.86 -27.36
C MET A 555 -8.71 2.05 -26.08
N MET A 556 -9.76 1.23 -25.95
CA MET A 556 -9.86 0.19 -24.92
C MET A 556 -8.98 -1.00 -25.29
N VAL A 557 -8.17 -1.48 -24.34
CA VAL A 557 -7.26 -2.62 -24.54
C VAL A 557 -7.73 -3.81 -23.71
N LEU A 558 -8.40 -4.77 -24.36
CA LEU A 558 -8.93 -5.99 -23.75
C LEU A 558 -8.12 -7.21 -24.19
N ALA A 559 -6.94 -7.36 -23.58
CA ALA A 559 -5.91 -8.32 -23.99
C ALA A 559 -5.54 -8.15 -25.48
N LYS A 560 -6.05 -9.00 -26.38
CA LYS A 560 -5.79 -8.90 -27.83
C LYS A 560 -6.82 -8.06 -28.58
N ASP A 561 -7.98 -7.79 -27.99
CA ASP A 561 -9.06 -7.04 -28.63
C ASP A 561 -8.96 -5.56 -28.32
N LEU A 562 -8.95 -4.73 -29.37
CA LEU A 562 -8.83 -3.29 -29.27
C LEU A 562 -10.16 -2.63 -29.67
N GLY A 563 -10.76 -1.88 -28.75
CA GLY A 563 -11.91 -1.01 -29.00
C GLY A 563 -11.43 0.41 -29.31
N ILE A 564 -11.19 0.70 -30.59
CA ILE A 564 -10.54 1.93 -31.05
C ILE A 564 -11.62 2.97 -31.44
N PRO A 565 -11.54 4.24 -31.04
CA PRO A 565 -12.41 5.29 -31.56
C PRO A 565 -12.36 5.32 -33.10
N LYS A 566 -13.52 5.36 -33.77
CA LYS A 566 -13.58 5.42 -35.23
C LYS A 566 -13.10 6.80 -35.72
N PRO A 567 -12.03 6.91 -36.53
CA PRO A 567 -11.42 8.22 -36.80
C PRO A 567 -12.07 9.03 -37.94
N PHE A 568 -13.07 8.47 -38.65
CA PHE A 568 -13.76 9.10 -39.80
C PHE A 568 -12.84 9.77 -40.83
N GLY A 569 -11.62 9.24 -41.01
CA GLY A 569 -10.63 9.75 -41.96
C GLY A 569 -11.04 9.58 -43.43
N PRO A 570 -10.17 10.04 -44.36
CA PRO A 570 -10.46 10.04 -45.79
C PRO A 570 -10.88 8.66 -46.31
N VAL A 571 -12.02 8.60 -47.01
CA VAL A 571 -12.54 7.36 -47.59
C VAL A 571 -12.11 7.24 -49.05
N ALA A 572 -11.33 6.19 -49.37
CA ALA A 572 -10.83 5.89 -50.71
C ALA A 572 -10.99 4.40 -51.02
N GLY A 573 -11.53 4.08 -52.20
CA GLY A 573 -11.85 2.69 -52.57
C GLY A 573 -12.86 2.01 -51.64
N GLY A 574 -13.69 2.77 -50.93
CA GLY A 574 -14.70 2.28 -49.98
C GLY A 574 -14.25 2.15 -48.52
N GLU A 575 -12.94 2.22 -48.23
CA GLU A 575 -12.39 2.08 -46.87
C GLU A 575 -11.80 3.42 -46.36
N CYS A 576 -11.79 3.61 -45.04
CA CYS A 576 -11.07 4.73 -44.40
C CYS A 576 -9.56 4.47 -44.38
N CYS A 577 -8.75 5.39 -44.92
CA CYS A 577 -7.30 5.22 -44.98
C CYS A 577 -6.61 5.22 -43.61
N LEU A 578 -7.19 5.92 -42.61
CA LEU A 578 -6.71 5.90 -41.22
C LEU A 578 -6.93 4.52 -40.58
N GLU A 579 -8.13 3.94 -40.70
CA GLU A 579 -8.41 2.60 -40.18
C GLU A 579 -7.47 1.56 -40.80
N ARG A 580 -7.32 1.57 -42.13
CA ARG A 580 -6.40 0.67 -42.85
C ARG A 580 -4.95 0.81 -42.36
N ARG A 581 -4.48 2.04 -42.12
CA ARG A 581 -3.12 2.29 -41.62
C ARG A 581 -2.94 1.77 -40.19
N ILE A 582 -3.94 1.94 -39.33
CA ILE A 582 -3.90 1.45 -37.94
C ILE A 582 -3.95 -0.09 -37.89
N ARG A 583 -4.80 -0.74 -38.70
CA ARG A 583 -4.79 -2.20 -38.89
C ARG A 583 -3.39 -2.70 -39.28
N ALA A 584 -2.80 -2.10 -40.31
CA ALA A 584 -1.45 -2.43 -40.80
C ALA A 584 -0.29 -2.15 -39.81
N LEU A 585 -0.54 -1.45 -38.70
CA LEU A 585 0.44 -1.23 -37.63
C LEU A 585 0.24 -2.17 -36.43
N LEU A 586 -1.00 -2.57 -36.12
CA LEU A 586 -1.34 -3.28 -34.88
C LEU A 586 -1.67 -4.77 -35.10
N GLU A 587 -2.31 -5.13 -36.21
CA GLU A 587 -2.66 -6.52 -36.52
C GLU A 587 -1.42 -7.44 -36.67
N PRO A 588 -0.25 -6.98 -37.18
CA PRO A 588 1.00 -7.76 -37.16
C PRO A 588 1.50 -8.16 -35.76
N LEU A 589 1.06 -7.48 -34.69
CA LEU A 589 1.37 -7.86 -33.30
C LEU A 589 0.45 -8.98 -32.78
N GLY A 590 -0.54 -9.42 -33.58
CA GLY A 590 -1.58 -10.35 -33.17
C GLY A 590 -2.74 -9.70 -32.41
N LEU A 591 -2.92 -8.39 -32.56
CA LEU A 591 -4.03 -7.60 -32.00
C LEU A 591 -5.20 -7.55 -32.99
N ARG A 592 -6.42 -7.34 -32.49
CA ARG A 592 -7.67 -7.32 -33.27
C ARG A 592 -8.33 -5.94 -33.18
N CYS A 593 -8.30 -5.18 -34.28
CA CYS A 593 -8.79 -3.81 -34.33
C CYS A 593 -10.30 -3.73 -34.62
N LEU A 594 -11.11 -3.43 -33.61
CA LEU A 594 -12.52 -3.03 -33.78
C LEU A 594 -12.64 -1.50 -33.66
N PHE A 595 -13.16 -0.84 -34.69
CA PHE A 595 -13.42 0.60 -34.66
C PHE A 595 -14.86 0.86 -34.21
N LEU A 596 -15.03 1.64 -33.15
CA LEU A 596 -16.28 1.90 -32.44
C LEU A 596 -16.84 3.28 -32.78
N GLU A 597 -18.16 3.39 -32.96
CA GLU A 597 -18.82 4.67 -33.22
C GLU A 597 -19.26 5.36 -31.92
N ASP A 598 -18.44 6.29 -31.44
CA ASP A 598 -18.57 6.96 -30.14
C ASP A 598 -18.95 8.46 -30.23
N VAL A 599 -19.03 9.01 -31.44
CA VAL A 599 -19.09 10.47 -31.68
C VAL A 599 -20.30 11.16 -31.04
N ALA A 600 -21.47 10.54 -31.13
CA ALA A 600 -22.70 11.06 -30.52
C ALA A 600 -22.70 10.94 -28.97
N SER A 601 -21.88 10.04 -28.42
CA SER A 601 -21.91 9.68 -27.00
C SER A 601 -20.78 10.31 -26.18
N TYR A 602 -19.61 10.57 -26.79
CA TYR A 602 -18.42 11.10 -26.10
C TYR A 602 -17.71 12.21 -26.88
N HIS A 603 -17.38 12.02 -28.16
CA HIS A 603 -16.56 12.99 -28.92
C HIS A 603 -17.21 14.37 -29.05
N GLY A 604 -18.54 14.43 -29.21
CA GLY A 604 -19.32 15.67 -29.17
C GLY A 604 -19.27 16.42 -27.83
N SER A 605 -18.70 15.82 -26.79
CA SER A 605 -18.50 16.37 -25.43
C SER A 605 -17.03 16.52 -25.04
N LEU A 606 -16.10 16.53 -26.01
CA LEU A 606 -14.63 16.65 -25.82
C LEU A 606 -13.97 15.49 -25.04
N GLY A 607 -14.62 14.32 -24.98
CA GLY A 607 -14.01 13.08 -24.47
C GLY A 607 -14.09 11.97 -25.50
N GLU A 608 -13.37 10.87 -25.29
CA GLU A 608 -13.31 9.73 -26.22
C GLU A 608 -13.77 8.45 -25.50
N VAL A 609 -13.80 7.30 -26.20
CA VAL A 609 -14.13 5.95 -25.66
C VAL A 609 -13.61 5.69 -24.23
N ARG A 610 -12.34 6.01 -23.93
CA ARG A 610 -11.74 5.82 -22.58
C ARG A 610 -12.42 6.65 -21.49
N CYS A 611 -12.82 7.87 -21.78
CA CYS A 611 -13.40 8.76 -20.77
C CYS A 611 -14.71 8.19 -20.20
N GLY A 612 -15.47 7.45 -21.01
CA GLY A 612 -16.71 6.78 -20.61
C GLY A 612 -16.59 5.32 -20.13
N THR A 613 -15.37 4.76 -20.07
CA THR A 613 -15.15 3.33 -19.76
C THR A 613 -14.01 3.11 -18.78
N CYS A 614 -14.14 2.11 -17.91
CA CYS A 614 -13.06 1.69 -16.99
C CYS A 614 -12.89 0.17 -17.06
N VAL A 615 -11.64 -0.32 -17.08
CA VAL A 615 -11.33 -1.75 -17.20
C VAL A 615 -10.66 -2.22 -15.92
N GLN A 616 -11.40 -2.94 -15.07
CA GLN A 616 -10.83 -3.66 -13.94
C GLN A 616 -10.06 -4.87 -14.46
N ARG A 617 -8.77 -4.95 -14.09
CA ARG A 617 -7.84 -6.02 -14.50
C ARG A 617 -7.50 -6.91 -13.32
N ARG A 618 -6.89 -8.06 -13.59
CA ARG A 618 -6.23 -8.88 -12.55
C ARG A 618 -5.06 -8.09 -11.95
N PRO A 619 -4.72 -8.29 -10.66
CA PRO A 619 -3.47 -7.76 -10.10
C PRO A 619 -2.25 -8.40 -10.77
N PHE A 620 -1.07 -7.85 -10.49
CA PHE A 620 0.20 -8.48 -10.86
C PHE A 620 0.37 -9.81 -10.12
N ALA A 621 1.08 -10.76 -10.74
CA ALA A 621 1.56 -11.96 -10.06
C ALA A 621 2.82 -11.71 -9.20
N PHE A 622 3.48 -10.56 -9.38
CA PHE A 622 4.59 -10.11 -8.56
C PHE A 622 4.07 -9.51 -7.25
N GLN A 623 4.54 -10.03 -6.12
CA GLN A 623 4.19 -9.56 -4.78
C GLN A 623 4.93 -8.25 -4.47
N TRP A 624 4.19 -7.19 -4.14
CA TRP A 624 4.75 -5.82 -4.08
C TRP A 624 5.83 -5.63 -3.01
N TRP A 625 5.83 -6.44 -1.95
CA TRP A 625 6.83 -6.38 -0.88
C TRP A 625 8.19 -6.94 -1.29
N HIS A 626 8.27 -7.75 -2.35
CA HIS A 626 9.52 -8.23 -2.94
C HIS A 626 10.23 -7.17 -3.81
N PHE A 627 9.61 -6.01 -4.08
CA PHE A 627 10.28 -4.89 -4.73
C PHE A 627 11.19 -4.15 -3.74
N ALA A 628 12.25 -3.50 -4.24
CA ALA A 628 13.12 -2.59 -3.50
C ALA A 628 12.99 -1.15 -4.09
N PRO A 629 12.13 -0.30 -3.52
CA PRO A 629 11.76 1.00 -4.09
C PRO A 629 12.88 2.04 -4.23
#